data_AF-A0A956LLC0-F1
#
_entry.id   AF-A0A956LLC0-F1
#
_cell.length_a   1.000
_cell.length_b   1.000
_cell.length_c   1.000
_cell.angle_alpha   90.00
_cell.angle_beta   90.00
_cell.angle_gamma   90.00
#
_symmetry.space_group_name_H-M   'P 1'
#
loop_
_entity.id
_entity.type
_entity.pdbx_description
1 polymer ?
#
loop_
_entity_poly.entity_id
_entity_poly.type
_entity_poly.pdbx_seq_one_letter_code
_entity_poly.pdbx_strand_id
1 'polypeptide(L)'
;MDRHWIESFAGVAPRIDARAFIHSAAVLIGDVTVGPESSVWPNVTLRGDDAPIVIGAQTSIQDGTTIHATEGESRTTVGARVTVGHNALLHGCTVGDDCLIGMG
;
A
#
# COMPACT_ATOMS: atom_id res chain seq x y z
N MET A 1 -23.01 9.15 -0.49
CA MET A 1 -22.43 8.73 0.80
C MET A 1 -20.97 8.49 0.52
N ASP A 2 -20.14 9.48 0.85
CA ASP A 2 -18.72 9.52 0.48
C ASP A 2 -17.93 8.57 1.37
N ARG A 3 -17.96 7.28 1.05
CA ARG A 3 -17.13 6.29 1.72
C ARG A 3 -15.78 6.24 1.01
N HIS A 4 -14.90 7.16 1.41
CA HIS A 4 -13.47 7.03 1.15
C HIS A 4 -12.91 6.07 2.20
N TRP A 5 -12.41 4.91 1.78
CA TRP A 5 -11.82 3.90 2.68
C TRP A 5 -10.37 4.24 3.06
N ILE A 6 -10.16 5.50 3.44
CA ILE A 6 -8.90 6.02 3.99
C ILE A 6 -9.19 6.30 5.46
N GLU A 7 -8.75 5.40 6.33
CA GLU A 7 -9.18 5.36 7.73
C GLU A 7 -7.98 5.44 8.68
N SER A 8 -8.13 6.23 9.74
CA SER A 8 -7.16 6.24 10.83
C SER A 8 -7.35 5.02 11.74
N PHE A 9 -6.24 4.47 12.23
CA PHE A 9 -6.22 3.42 13.26
C PHE A 9 -5.30 3.82 14.40
N ALA A 10 -5.73 3.64 15.66
CA ALA A 10 -4.97 4.02 16.86
C ALA A 10 -4.38 5.46 16.84
N GLY A 11 -5.07 6.40 16.18
CA GLY A 11 -4.63 7.79 16.04
C GLY A 11 -3.65 8.06 14.89
N VAL A 12 -3.31 7.04 14.09
CA VAL A 12 -2.43 7.15 12.91
C VAL A 12 -3.28 7.05 11.65
N ALA A 13 -3.12 8.02 10.74
CA ALA A 13 -3.80 8.05 9.46
C ALA A 13 -2.81 7.84 8.29
N PRO A 14 -3.27 7.28 7.15
CA PRO A 14 -2.45 7.16 5.96
C PRO A 14 -1.85 8.50 5.52
N ARG A 15 -0.56 8.49 5.18
CA ARG A 15 0.18 9.61 4.62
C ARG A 15 0.32 9.40 3.11
N ILE A 16 -0.47 10.13 2.33
CA ILE A 16 -0.56 9.98 0.88
C ILE A 16 -0.02 11.25 0.24
N ASP A 17 0.98 11.13 -0.63
CA ASP A 17 1.47 12.27 -1.42
C ASP A 17 0.36 12.80 -2.34
N ALA A 18 0.27 14.12 -2.51
CA ALA A 18 -0.76 14.76 -3.32
C ALA A 18 -0.72 14.37 -4.81
N ARG A 19 0.40 13.82 -5.29
CA ARG A 19 0.58 13.32 -6.67
C ARG A 19 0.30 11.82 -6.80
N ALA A 20 0.03 11.12 -5.70
CA ALA A 20 -0.37 9.72 -5.76
C ALA A 20 -1.84 9.59 -6.21
N PHE A 21 -2.13 8.54 -6.96
CA PHE A 21 -3.48 8.16 -7.32
C PHE A 21 -3.99 7.06 -6.40
N ILE A 22 -5.12 7.29 -5.74
CA ILE A 22 -5.80 6.28 -4.93
C ILE A 22 -7.20 6.08 -5.52
N HIS A 23 -7.48 4.89 -6.03
CA HIS A 23 -8.81 4.56 -6.52
C HIS A 23 -9.82 4.58 -5.36
N SER A 24 -11.05 5.02 -5.59
CA SER A 24 -12.08 5.16 -4.55
C SER A 24 -12.52 3.85 -3.89
N ALA A 25 -12.16 2.71 -4.49
CA ALA A 25 -12.43 1.36 -3.98
C ALA A 25 -11.22 0.71 -3.27
N ALA A 26 -10.08 1.39 -3.20
CA ALA A 26 -8.94 0.93 -2.41
C ALA A 26 -9.14 1.24 -0.93
N VAL A 27 -8.67 0.35 -0.06
CA VAL A 27 -8.75 0.45 1.40
C VAL A 27 -7.36 0.71 1.97
N LEU A 28 -7.16 1.84 2.65
CA LEU A 28 -5.93 2.23 3.31
C LEU A 28 -6.23 2.52 4.78
N ILE A 29 -5.62 1.77 5.69
CA ILE A 29 -5.90 1.84 7.14
C ILE A 29 -4.58 2.02 7.90
N GLY A 30 -4.53 2.97 8.84
CA GLY A 30 -3.42 3.08 9.80
C GLY A 30 -2.12 3.66 9.23
N ASP A 31 -0.97 3.12 9.66
CA ASP A 31 0.36 3.61 9.29
C ASP A 31 0.78 3.15 7.90
N VAL A 32 0.12 3.73 6.90
CA VAL A 32 0.42 3.54 5.47
C VAL A 32 1.05 4.81 4.92
N THR A 33 2.17 4.68 4.22
CA THR A 33 2.78 5.80 3.47
C THR A 33 2.78 5.49 1.98
N VAL A 34 2.28 6.42 1.16
CA VAL A 34 2.29 6.31 -0.30
C VAL A 34 3.07 7.46 -0.91
N GLY A 35 4.16 7.13 -1.59
CA GLY A 35 5.03 8.08 -2.27
C GLY A 35 4.39 8.76 -3.49
N PRO A 36 5.02 9.84 -4.00
CA PRO A 36 4.53 10.59 -5.15
C PRO A 36 4.44 9.75 -6.42
N GLU A 37 3.47 10.07 -7.27
CA GLU A 37 3.26 9.44 -8.59
C GLU A 37 2.99 7.92 -8.52
N SER A 38 2.78 7.37 -7.33
CA SER A 38 2.35 6.00 -7.13
C SER A 38 0.85 5.84 -7.32
N SER A 39 0.42 4.65 -7.70
CA SER A 39 -0.99 4.35 -7.98
C SER A 39 -1.46 3.14 -7.18
N VAL A 40 -2.59 3.29 -6.49
CA VAL A 40 -3.28 2.21 -5.76
C VAL A 40 -4.63 1.97 -6.42
N TRP A 41 -4.82 0.77 -6.95
CA TRP A 41 -5.90 0.40 -7.86
C TRP A 41 -7.13 -0.22 -7.13
N PRO A 42 -8.27 -0.45 -7.82
CA PRO A 42 -9.47 -1.00 -7.21
C PRO A 42 -9.24 -2.24 -6.34
N ASN A 43 -9.98 -2.33 -5.23
CA ASN A 43 -9.96 -3.49 -4.32
C ASN A 43 -8.60 -3.81 -3.69
N VAL A 44 -7.61 -2.91 -3.77
CA VAL A 44 -6.38 -3.03 -2.99
C VAL A 44 -6.68 -2.81 -1.51
N THR A 45 -6.04 -3.59 -0.64
CA THR A 45 -6.03 -3.38 0.80
C THR A 45 -4.62 -3.15 1.31
N LEU A 46 -4.33 -1.94 1.80
CA LEU A 46 -3.12 -1.60 2.55
C LEU A 46 -3.52 -1.43 4.02
N ARG A 47 -3.26 -2.44 4.85
CA ARG A 47 -3.68 -2.44 6.25
C ARG A 47 -2.46 -2.33 7.15
N GLY A 48 -2.11 -1.10 7.55
CA GLY A 48 -1.01 -0.79 8.46
C GLY A 48 -1.50 -0.57 9.89
N ASP A 49 -2.41 -1.43 10.36
CA ASP A 49 -2.94 -1.39 11.73
C ASP A 49 -1.99 -2.02 12.76
N ASP A 50 -1.27 -3.08 12.37
CA ASP A 50 -0.34 -3.82 13.22
C ASP A 50 1.12 -3.35 13.03
N ALA A 51 1.56 -3.16 11.79
CA ALA A 51 2.90 -2.65 11.48
C ALA A 51 2.93 -1.74 10.25
N PRO A 52 3.94 -0.85 10.12
CA PRO A 52 3.99 0.14 9.04
C PRO A 52 4.09 -0.48 7.64
N ILE A 53 3.39 0.15 6.69
CA ILE A 53 3.49 -0.13 5.26
C ILE A 53 4.03 1.11 4.55
N VAL A 54 5.06 0.92 3.72
CA VAL A 54 5.68 2.01 2.94
C VAL A 54 5.68 1.64 1.46
N ILE A 55 5.09 2.50 0.64
CA ILE A 55 5.11 2.41 -0.82
C ILE A 55 5.96 3.57 -1.35
N GLY A 56 7.04 3.25 -2.07
CA GLY A 56 7.94 4.22 -2.70
C GLY A 56 7.28 5.01 -3.83
N ALA A 57 8.04 5.92 -4.43
CA ALA A 57 7.58 6.77 -5.53
C ALA A 57 7.41 5.98 -6.85
N GLN A 58 6.46 6.41 -7.69
CA GLN A 58 6.23 5.84 -9.02
C GLN A 58 5.93 4.33 -9.01
N THR A 59 5.36 3.82 -7.91
CA THR A 59 5.06 2.41 -7.70
C THR A 59 3.58 2.14 -7.93
N SER A 60 3.27 1.06 -8.65
CA SER A 60 1.91 0.63 -8.96
C SER A 60 1.53 -0.58 -8.13
N ILE A 61 0.48 -0.44 -7.31
CA ILE A 61 -0.14 -1.53 -6.54
C ILE A 61 -1.47 -1.87 -7.20
N GLN A 62 -1.47 -2.94 -8.00
CA GLN A 62 -2.57 -3.26 -8.90
C GLN A 62 -3.76 -3.93 -8.21
N ASP A 63 -4.84 -4.10 -8.96
CA ASP A 63 -6.16 -4.47 -8.46
C ASP A 63 -6.14 -5.72 -7.57
N GLY A 64 -6.87 -5.69 -6.45
CA GLY A 64 -7.01 -6.84 -5.56
C GLY A 64 -5.80 -7.16 -4.67
N THR A 65 -4.69 -6.41 -4.77
CA THR A 65 -3.52 -6.64 -3.92
C THR A 65 -3.80 -6.43 -2.44
N THR A 66 -3.28 -7.33 -1.61
CA THR A 66 -3.31 -7.19 -0.15
C THR A 66 -1.89 -6.99 0.39
N ILE A 67 -1.71 -5.96 1.22
CA ILE A 67 -0.45 -5.66 1.90
C ILE A 67 -0.69 -5.54 3.40
N HIS A 68 0.08 -6.30 4.17
CA HIS A 68 0.02 -6.36 5.64
C HIS A 68 1.42 -6.61 6.23
N ALA A 69 1.57 -6.50 7.54
CA ALA A 69 2.78 -6.86 8.28
C ALA A 69 2.40 -7.19 9.74
N THR A 70 3.32 -7.80 10.49
CA THR A 70 3.10 -8.18 11.90
C THR A 70 3.94 -7.31 12.83
N GLU A 71 3.34 -6.69 13.85
CA GLU A 71 4.03 -5.88 14.84
C GLU A 71 5.16 -6.66 15.52
N GLY A 72 6.31 -6.01 15.74
CA GLY A 72 7.47 -6.61 16.43
C GLY A 72 8.22 -7.68 15.62
N GLU A 73 7.66 -8.17 14.52
CA GLU A 73 8.28 -9.19 13.67
C GLU A 73 8.71 -8.64 12.31
N SER A 74 7.90 -7.79 11.69
CA SER A 74 8.12 -7.38 10.31
C SER A 74 7.55 -6.00 9.99
N ARG A 75 7.91 -5.51 8.81
CA ARG A 75 7.26 -4.37 8.14
C ARG A 75 7.18 -4.68 6.66
N THR A 76 6.26 -4.04 5.94
CA THR A 76 6.24 -4.16 4.49
C THR A 76 6.70 -2.87 3.83
N THR A 77 7.81 -2.96 3.08
CA THR A 77 8.37 -1.83 2.31
C THR A 77 8.43 -2.22 0.85
N VAL A 78 7.82 -1.41 -0.02
CA VAL A 78 7.93 -1.50 -1.46
C VAL A 78 8.70 -0.29 -1.95
N GLY A 79 9.80 -0.51 -2.68
CA GLY A 79 10.66 0.55 -3.21
C GLY A 79 9.99 1.43 -4.27
N ALA A 80 10.82 2.20 -4.96
CA ALA A 80 10.39 3.06 -6.06
C ALA A 80 10.33 2.30 -7.39
N ARG A 81 9.46 2.73 -8.31
CA ARG A 81 9.31 2.17 -9.66
C ARG A 81 9.01 0.67 -9.66
N VAL A 82 8.27 0.21 -8.64
CA VAL A 82 7.85 -1.19 -8.53
C VAL A 82 6.49 -1.37 -9.19
N THR A 83 6.30 -2.50 -9.88
CA THR A 83 4.96 -2.98 -10.24
C THR A 83 4.61 -4.16 -9.37
N VAL A 84 3.58 -4.03 -8.53
CA VAL A 84 2.96 -5.13 -7.80
C VAL A 84 1.71 -5.55 -8.56
N GLY A 85 1.78 -6.74 -9.15
CA GLY A 85 0.77 -7.29 -10.04
C GLY A 85 -0.58 -7.55 -9.37
N HIS A 86 -1.64 -7.64 -10.17
CA HIS A 86 -3.00 -7.94 -9.72
C HIS A 86 -3.10 -9.14 -8.79
N ASN A 87 -4.03 -9.08 -7.85
CA ASN A 87 -4.10 -9.96 -6.70
C ASN A 87 -2.73 -9.87 -6.01
N ALA A 88 -1.86 -10.83 -5.83
CA ALA A 88 -0.62 -10.66 -5.04
C ALA A 88 -0.85 -10.30 -3.55
N LEU A 89 -0.04 -10.95 -2.73
CA LEU A 89 -0.02 -10.78 -1.28
C LEU A 89 1.39 -10.41 -0.86
N LEU A 90 1.55 -9.23 -0.26
CA LEU A 90 2.80 -8.81 0.36
C LEU A 90 2.61 -8.79 1.89
N HIS A 91 3.33 -9.68 2.59
CA HIS A 91 3.23 -9.78 4.04
C HIS A 91 4.62 -9.76 4.67
N GLY A 92 4.94 -8.69 5.40
CA GLY A 92 6.19 -8.55 6.13
C GLY A 92 7.46 -8.63 5.27
N CYS A 93 7.47 -8.03 4.07
CA CYS A 93 8.58 -8.14 3.12
C CYS A 93 9.22 -6.80 2.73
N THR A 94 10.42 -6.85 2.17
CA THR A 94 11.07 -5.70 1.53
C THR A 94 11.26 -5.98 0.06
N VAL A 95 10.61 -5.20 -0.79
CA VAL A 95 10.79 -5.19 -2.25
C VAL A 95 11.67 -4.00 -2.61
N GLY A 96 12.78 -4.25 -3.30
CA GLY A 96 13.68 -3.20 -3.77
C GLY A 96 13.09 -2.37 -4.91
N ASP A 97 13.84 -1.36 -5.32
CA ASP A 97 13.48 -0.52 -6.47
C ASP A 97 13.47 -1.31 -7.79
N ASP A 98 12.75 -0.79 -8.79
CA ASP A 98 12.76 -1.29 -10.17
C ASP A 98 12.36 -2.78 -10.32
N CYS A 99 11.62 -3.29 -9.33
CA CYS A 99 11.16 -4.68 -9.29
C CYS A 99 9.79 -4.86 -9.95
N LEU A 100 9.53 -6.09 -10.41
CA LEU A 100 8.21 -6.54 -10.78
C LEU A 100 7.83 -7.73 -9.90
N ILE A 101 6.75 -7.58 -9.14
CA ILE A 101 6.08 -8.67 -8.46
C ILE A 101 4.94 -9.13 -9.36
N GLY A 102 4.98 -10.38 -9.80
CA GLY A 102 3.94 -10.96 -10.65
C GLY A 102 2.58 -11.02 -9.95
N MET A 103 1.54 -11.27 -10.74
CA MET A 103 0.17 -11.46 -10.25
C MET A 103 0.04 -12.71 -9.35
N GLY A 104 -0.97 -12.75 -8.46
CA GLY A 104 -1.21 -13.89 -7.55
C GLY A 104 -2.56 -13.94 -6.86
#